data_AF-A0A1B8Y7B9-F1
#
_entry.id   AF-A0A1B8Y7B9-F1
#
_cell.length_a   1.000
_cell.length_b   1.000
_cell.length_c   1.000
_cell.angle_alpha   90.00
_cell.angle_beta   90.00
_cell.angle_gamma   90.00
#
_symmetry.space_group_name_H-M   'P 1'
#
loop_
_entity.id
_entity.type
_entity.pdbx_description
1 polymer ?
#
loop_
_entity_poly.entity_id
_entity_poly.type
_entity_poly.pdbx_seq_one_letter_code
_entity_poly.pdbx_strand_id
1 'polypeptide(L)' 'VPTASTAVEGASALNRVRWAQSGKEVAVGDSEGRVWIYDVGEFSIPHNDEWSRFARTLMEIRANRGEGEEEAVELST' A
#
# COMPACT_ATOMS: atom_id res chain seq x y z
N VAL A 1 -8.49 -3.07 7.33
CA VAL A 1 -8.16 -4.51 7.44
C VAL A 1 -7.45 -4.91 6.16
N PRO A 2 -6.27 -5.54 6.21
CA PRO A 2 -5.60 -6.02 5.00
C PRO A 2 -6.43 -7.09 4.29
N THR A 3 -6.48 -7.05 2.95
CA THR A 3 -7.24 -8.01 2.13
C THR A 3 -6.59 -9.39 2.13
N ALA A 4 -5.26 -9.46 2.23
CA ALA A 4 -4.49 -10.69 2.37
C ALA A 4 -3.18 -10.41 3.13
N SER A 5 -2.65 -11.43 3.83
CA SER A 5 -1.36 -11.37 4.49
C SER A 5 -0.74 -12.76 4.59
N THR A 6 0.57 -12.85 4.48
CA THR A 6 1.34 -14.07 4.74
C THR A 6 2.66 -13.72 5.40
N ALA A 7 3.22 -14.67 6.14
CA ALA A 7 4.53 -14.55 6.78
C ALA A 7 5.55 -15.41 6.06
N VAL A 8 6.80 -14.93 6.00
CA VAL A 8 7.93 -15.69 5.45
C VAL A 8 8.52 -16.58 6.54
N GLU A 9 8.73 -17.85 6.21
CA GLU A 9 9.29 -18.83 7.14
C GLU A 9 10.70 -18.44 7.60
N GLY A 10 11.02 -18.69 8.88
CA GLY A 10 12.31 -18.33 9.47
C GLY A 10 12.48 -16.85 9.83
N ALA A 11 11.46 -16.01 9.60
CA ALA A 11 11.46 -14.59 9.94
C ALA A 11 12.65 -13.80 9.35
N SER A 12 13.14 -14.21 8.18
CA SER A 12 14.22 -13.53 7.46
C SER A 12 13.78 -12.12 7.02
N ALA A 13 14.70 -11.16 7.05
CA ALA A 13 14.39 -9.78 6.71
C ALA A 13 14.15 -9.63 5.21
N LEU A 14 12.97 -9.15 4.82
CA LEU A 14 12.61 -8.90 3.42
C LEU A 14 13.25 -7.59 2.97
N ASN A 15 13.97 -7.60 1.85
CA ASN A 15 14.78 -6.47 1.40
C ASN A 15 14.48 -6.04 -0.05
N ARG A 16 13.63 -6.77 -0.75
CA ARG A 16 13.28 -6.48 -2.14
C ARG A 16 11.88 -6.97 -2.46
N VAL A 17 11.12 -6.18 -3.21
CA VAL A 17 9.82 -6.60 -3.77
C VAL A 17 9.75 -6.18 -5.23
N ARG A 18 9.19 -7.03 -6.10
CA ARG A 18 8.85 -6.70 -7.48
C ARG A 18 7.56 -7.39 -7.90
N TRP A 19 6.82 -6.69 -8.75
CA TRP A 19 5.64 -7.23 -9.42
C TRP A 19 6.02 -7.76 -10.80
N ALA A 20 5.42 -8.88 -11.20
CA ALA A 20 5.44 -9.30 -12.58
C ALA A 20 4.69 -8.29 -13.46
N GLN A 21 5.06 -8.18 -14.74
CA GLN A 21 4.41 -7.27 -15.68
C GLN A 21 2.90 -7.57 -15.84
N SER A 22 2.52 -8.83 -15.63
CA SER A 22 1.12 -9.30 -15.62
C SER A 22 0.30 -8.72 -14.46
N GLY A 23 0.95 -8.24 -13.40
CA GLY A 23 0.31 -7.85 -12.14
C GLY A 23 -0.20 -9.03 -11.31
N LYS A 24 0.06 -10.27 -11.72
CA LYS A 24 -0.49 -11.48 -11.06
C LYS A 24 0.45 -12.14 -10.08
N GLU A 25 1.73 -11.79 -10.11
CA GLU A 25 2.73 -12.39 -9.24
C GLU A 25 3.55 -11.32 -8.54
N VAL A 26 3.88 -11.60 -7.28
CA VAL A 26 4.80 -10.79 -6.46
C VAL A 26 6.02 -11.63 -6.11
N ALA A 27 7.20 -11.13 -6.49
CA ALA A 27 8.48 -11.69 -6.08
C ALA A 27 9.05 -10.90 -4.90
N VAL A 28 9.43 -11.59 -3.83
CA VAL A 28 10.01 -11.01 -2.62
C VAL A 28 11.36 -11.65 -2.32
N GLY A 29 12.41 -10.83 -2.17
CA GLY A 29 13.75 -11.28 -1.78
C GLY A 29 14.00 -11.06 -0.29
N ASP A 30 14.69 -12.01 0.35
CA ASP A 30 15.11 -11.91 1.74
C ASP A 30 16.63 -11.69 1.92
N SER A 31 17.05 -11.50 3.17
CA SER A 31 18.46 -11.30 3.56
C SER A 31 19.33 -12.55 3.42
N GLU A 32 18.74 -13.73 3.25
CA GLU A 32 19.46 -15.00 3.04
C GLU A 32 19.65 -15.33 1.56
N GLY A 33 19.19 -14.46 0.66
CA GLY A 33 19.30 -14.64 -0.78
C GLY A 33 18.21 -15.54 -1.37
N ARG A 34 17.16 -15.85 -0.62
CA ARG A 34 15.99 -16.58 -1.14
C ARG A 34 15.02 -15.62 -1.83
N VAL A 35 14.27 -16.18 -2.77
CA VAL A 35 13.20 -15.47 -3.48
C VAL A 35 11.90 -16.24 -3.32
N TRP A 36 10.88 -15.55 -2.85
CA TRP A 36 9.51 -16.04 -2.67
C TRP A 36 8.65 -15.50 -3.80
N ILE A 37 7.89 -16.38 -4.45
CA ILE A 37 6.94 -15.99 -5.50
C ILE A 37 5.53 -16.27 -5.00
N TYR A 38 4.69 -15.24 -4.99
CA TYR A 38 3.29 -15.33 -4.59
C TYR A 38 2.40 -15.06 -5.79
N ASP A 39 1.48 -15.98 -6.09
CA ASP A 39 0.36 -15.73 -7.00
C ASP A 39 -0.70 -14.90 -6.27
N VAL A 40 -1.02 -13.76 -6.83
CA VAL A 40 -2.02 -12.80 -6.35
C VAL A 40 -3.06 -12.50 -7.43
N GLY A 41 -3.20 -13.38 -8.43
CA GLY A 41 -4.06 -13.17 -9.59
C GLY A 41 -5.52 -12.86 -9.24
N GLU A 42 -6.07 -13.46 -8.19
CA GLU A 42 -7.42 -13.16 -7.71
C GLU A 42 -7.57 -11.70 -7.23
N PHE A 43 -6.51 -11.12 -6.70
CA PHE A 43 -6.47 -9.73 -6.23
C PHE A 43 -6.03 -8.72 -7.31
N SER A 44 -5.65 -9.21 -8.50
CA SER A 44 -5.12 -8.37 -9.58
C SER A 44 -6.21 -7.63 -10.38
N ILE A 45 -7.48 -7.93 -10.13
CA ILE A 45 -8.63 -7.32 -10.80
C ILE A 45 -9.47 -6.60 -9.74
N PRO A 46 -9.34 -5.27 -9.60
CA PRO A 46 -10.17 -4.52 -8.67
C PRO A 46 -11.64 -4.49 -9.13
N HIS A 47 -12.57 -4.44 -8.18
CA HIS A 47 -13.98 -4.19 -8.49
C HIS A 47 -14.16 -2.78 -9.08
N ASN A 48 -15.21 -2.60 -9.90
CA ASN A 48 -15.43 -1.37 -10.67
C ASN A 48 -15.49 -0.09 -9.80
N ASP A 49 -15.99 -0.22 -8.57
CA ASP A 49 -16.17 0.90 -7.65
C ASP A 49 -14.99 1.11 -6.68
N GLU A 50 -14.01 0.21 -6.63
CA GLU A 50 -12.87 0.32 -5.71
C GLU A 50 -12.02 1.56 -5.99
N TRP A 51 -11.84 1.92 -7.26
CA TRP A 51 -11.10 3.15 -7.61
C TRP A 51 -11.82 4.41 -7.13
N SER A 52 -13.14 4.45 -7.27
CA SER A 52 -13.97 5.56 -6.80
C SER A 52 -13.93 5.68 -5.28
N ARG A 53 -13.99 4.55 -4.57
CA ARG A 53 -13.83 4.50 -3.10
C ARG A 53 -12.45 4.98 -2.68
N PHE A 54 -11.39 4.53 -3.36
CA PHE A 54 -10.03 4.97 -3.08
C PHE A 54 -9.84 6.48 -3.29
N ALA A 55 -10.31 7.01 -4.41
CA ALA A 55 -10.27 8.45 -4.70
C ALA A 55 -11.01 9.25 -3.62
N ARG A 56 -12.18 8.78 -3.17
CA ARG A 56 -12.92 9.38 -2.06
C ARG A 56 -12.11 9.39 -0.77
N THR A 57 -11.53 8.27 -0.37
CA THR A 57 -10.67 8.19 0.83
C THR A 57 -9.51 9.18 0.76
N LEU A 58 -8.86 9.33 -0.41
CA LEU A 58 -7.79 10.32 -0.59
C LEU A 58 -8.28 11.76 -0.43
N MET A 59 -9.47 12.08 -0.93
CA MET A 59 -10.08 13.40 -0.71
C MET A 59 -10.37 13.66 0.77
N GLU A 60 -10.95 12.68 1.47
CA GLU A 60 -11.23 12.76 2.90
C GLU A 60 -9.94 12.97 3.71
N ILE A 61 -8.85 12.25 3.39
CA ILE A 61 -7.53 12.45 4.03
C ILE A 61 -6.99 13.86 3.79
N ARG A 62 -7.16 14.41 2.58
CA ARG A 62 -6.71 15.78 2.26
C ARG A 62 -7.52 16.83 2.99
N ALA A 63 -8.84 16.68 3.05
CA ALA A 63 -9.72 17.57 3.81
C ALA A 63 -9.35 17.58 5.30
N ASN A 64 -9.07 16.40 5.87
CA ASN A 64 -8.63 16.26 7.27
C ASN A 64 -7.24 16.87 7.55
N ARG A 65 -6.44 17.19 6.54
CA ARG A 65 -5.13 17.88 6.70
C ARG A 65 -5.24 19.40 6.62
N GLY A 66 -6.37 19.94 6.17
CA GLY A 66 -6.56 21.37 5.87
C GLY A 66 -7.13 22.23 6.99
N GLU A 67 -7.35 21.70 8.19
CA GLU A 67 -7.94 22.44 9.31
C GLU A 67 -7.05 22.38 10.57
N GLY A 68 -5.76 22.71 10.43
CA GLY A 68 -4.81 22.71 11.56
C GLY A 68 -3.63 23.67 11.49
N GLU A 69 -3.45 24.44 10.41
CA GLU A 69 -2.29 25.35 10.26
C GLU A 69 -2.64 26.80 9.87
N GLU A 70 -3.93 27.18 9.85
CA GLU A 70 -4.32 28.56 9.51
C GLU A 70 -4.52 29.50 10.72
N GLU A 71 -4.59 29.02 11.96
CA GLU A 71 -4.78 29.90 13.15
C GLU A 71 -3.47 30.43 13.77
N ALA A 72 -2.30 29.99 13.34
CA ALA A 72 -1.03 30.41 13.96
C ALA A 72 -0.40 31.68 13.35
N VAL A 73 -0.90 32.17 12.21
CA VAL A 73 -0.28 33.29 11.47
C VAL A 73 -0.97 34.63 11.73
N GLU A 74 -2.22 34.66 12.19
CA GLU A 74 -2.94 35.93 12.45
C GLU A 74 -2.68 36.57 13.81
N LEU A 75 -1.96 35.92 14.74
CA LEU A 75 -1.64 36.50 16.06
C LEU A 75 -0.28 37.22 16.12
N SER A 76 0.42 37.38 14.99
CA SER A 76 1.77 37.97 14.95
C SER A 76 1.95 39.16 14.00
N THR A 77 0.87 39.79 13.51
CA THR A 77 0.97 41.04 12.74
C THR A 77 0.37 42.22 13.50
#